data_AF-A0AA43UFU1-F1
#
_entry.id   AF-A0AA43UFU1-F1
#
_cell.length_a   1.000
_cell.length_b   1.000
_cell.length_c   1.000
_cell.angle_alpha   90.00
_cell.angle_beta   90.00
_cell.angle_gamma   90.00
#
_symmetry.space_group_name_H-M   'P 1'
#
loop_
_entity.id
_entity.type
_entity.pdbx_description
1 polymer ?
#
loop_
_entity_poly.entity_id
_entity_poly.type
_entity_poly.pdbx_seq_one_letter_code
_entity_poly.pdbx_strand_id
1 'polypeptide(L)'
;MAGIILNRCPKASADTGIRVVPPEETLKRVIPLLDKAGMEPLEDITDKDNIGIPVYSVYRKKTAKGTFGNYNGKGATPEQAMASAAMEAIERYSAELHDEDEIVLGTIQQVRDNGPMIEPDDLILPARVMYNLEAADIAWTTGYDLIQGQEVWIPACAVYYPYYPDGDLQLFRFHTNGIASGNTIEEAILHGMFEVIERDAWSIAEAFDRTNADIVVDDEDSVPGKLLKQFRDNGVEIHLKDLTSDLGIPTIGASSDDVSTKDPELLNIGVGTHLDPVIAATRALTEVAQSRTTHKHGLKVNANLVKVTKEMGYERIKAVNRLW
;
A
#
# COMPACT_ATOMS: atom_id res chain seq x y z
N MET A 1 -21.78 -8.07 15.16
CA MET A 1 -20.69 -7.71 16.11
C MET A 1 -21.14 -6.61 17.08
N ALA A 2 -20.56 -6.51 18.29
CA ALA A 2 -20.74 -5.31 19.13
C ALA A 2 -20.11 -4.11 18.39
N GLY A 3 -20.79 -2.95 18.35
CA GLY A 3 -20.36 -1.81 17.53
C GLY A 3 -18.91 -1.38 17.80
N ILE A 4 -18.22 -0.92 16.75
CA ILE A 4 -16.84 -0.43 16.86
C ILE A 4 -16.83 0.88 17.65
N ILE A 5 -16.19 0.88 18.82
CA ILE A 5 -15.94 2.08 19.62
C ILE A 5 -14.49 2.52 19.41
N LEU A 6 -14.30 3.63 18.68
CA LEU A 6 -12.98 4.21 18.45
C LEU A 6 -12.49 4.99 19.68
N ASN A 7 -11.27 4.72 20.10
CA ASN A 7 -10.64 5.33 21.26
C ASN A 7 -9.65 6.42 20.87
N ARG A 8 -9.38 7.33 21.81
CA ARG A 8 -8.31 8.31 21.63
C ARG A 8 -6.95 7.60 21.69
N CYS A 9 -6.17 7.74 20.62
CA CYS A 9 -4.85 7.12 20.46
C CYS A 9 -3.72 8.16 20.35
N PRO A 10 -3.17 8.65 21.49
CA PRO A 10 -2.04 9.58 21.48
C PRO A 10 -0.82 8.99 20.77
N LYS A 11 -0.11 9.84 20.01
CA LYS A 11 1.02 9.44 19.18
C LYS A 11 2.32 9.61 19.95
N ALA A 12 3.20 8.62 19.85
CA ALA A 12 4.45 8.53 20.61
C ALA A 12 5.51 9.52 20.11
N SER A 13 5.66 9.67 18.79
CA SER A 13 6.57 10.63 18.18
C SER A 13 6.13 11.01 16.77
N ALA A 14 6.43 12.24 16.36
CA ALA A 14 6.31 12.70 14.98
C ALA A 14 7.40 12.08 14.08
N ASP A 15 8.60 11.88 14.63
CA ASP A 15 9.79 11.48 13.87
C ASP A 15 9.76 10.00 13.41
N THR A 16 8.89 9.18 14.00
CA THR A 16 8.81 7.72 13.75
C THR A 16 7.54 7.31 13.01
N GLY A 17 6.97 8.19 12.18
CA GLY A 17 5.80 7.88 11.34
C GLY A 17 4.44 7.95 12.05
N ILE A 18 4.33 8.76 13.12
CA ILE A 18 3.08 9.07 13.85
C ILE A 18 2.31 7.80 14.27
N ARG A 19 2.94 7.01 15.15
CA ARG A 19 2.37 5.78 15.73
C ARG A 19 2.10 5.90 17.23
N VAL A 20 1.22 5.06 17.80
CA VAL A 20 0.91 5.06 19.26
C VAL A 20 2.05 4.55 20.14
N VAL A 21 2.96 3.77 19.56
CA VAL A 21 4.19 3.31 20.22
C VAL A 21 5.38 3.47 19.26
N PRO A 22 6.62 3.56 19.78
CA PRO A 22 7.82 3.52 18.96
C PRO A 22 7.95 2.21 18.16
N PRO A 23 8.71 2.20 17.04
CA PRO A 23 8.90 1.01 16.21
C PRO A 23 9.53 -0.16 16.98
N GLU A 24 10.41 0.09 17.95
CA GLU A 24 11.05 -0.95 18.76
C GLU A 24 10.03 -1.72 19.61
N GLU A 25 9.02 -1.02 20.12
CA GLU A 25 7.93 -1.63 20.88
C GLU A 25 6.98 -2.41 19.96
N THR A 26 6.75 -1.92 18.74
CA THR A 26 6.03 -2.68 17.71
C THR A 26 6.77 -3.98 17.38
N LEU A 27 8.09 -3.90 17.16
CA LEU A 27 8.95 -5.04 16.84
C LEU A 27 8.92 -6.11 17.93
N LYS A 28 9.02 -5.71 19.21
CA LYS A 28 8.91 -6.64 20.35
C LYS A 28 7.60 -7.43 20.34
N ARG A 29 6.50 -6.83 19.88
CA ARG A 29 5.16 -7.44 19.84
C ARG A 29 4.98 -8.33 18.62
N VAL A 30 5.43 -7.88 17.45
CA VAL A 30 5.13 -8.53 16.18
C VAL A 30 6.10 -9.66 15.84
N ILE A 31 7.37 -9.57 16.22
CA ILE A 31 8.38 -10.60 15.88
C ILE A 31 7.96 -12.01 16.35
N PRO A 32 7.44 -12.22 17.57
CA PRO A 32 6.94 -13.54 18.00
C PRO A 32 5.75 -14.08 17.19
N LEU A 33 5.03 -13.21 16.47
CA LEU A 33 3.89 -13.58 15.63
C LEU A 33 4.33 -14.00 14.23
N LEU A 34 5.44 -13.45 13.72
CA LEU A 34 5.99 -13.78 12.40
C LEU A 34 6.28 -15.28 12.27
N ASP A 35 6.91 -15.89 13.27
CA ASP A 35 7.21 -17.33 13.27
C ASP A 35 5.93 -18.18 13.21
N LYS A 36 4.90 -17.79 13.99
CA LYS A 36 3.59 -18.45 13.96
C LYS A 36 2.89 -18.32 12.61
N ALA A 37 3.08 -17.18 11.92
CA ALA A 37 2.55 -16.93 10.58
C ALA A 37 3.37 -17.61 9.45
N GLY A 38 4.45 -18.33 9.79
CA GLY A 38 5.29 -19.04 8.84
C GLY A 38 6.27 -18.16 8.08
N MET A 39 6.60 -17.00 8.64
CA MET A 39 7.58 -16.06 8.10
C MET A 39 8.99 -16.50 8.46
N GLU A 40 9.93 -16.28 7.56
CA GLU A 40 11.37 -16.36 7.82
C GLU A 40 11.84 -15.13 8.62
N PRO A 41 13.07 -15.15 9.16
CA PRO A 41 13.65 -13.96 9.78
C PRO A 41 13.67 -12.77 8.83
N LEU A 42 13.47 -11.57 9.37
CA LEU A 42 13.62 -10.32 8.64
C LEU A 42 15.07 -10.16 8.15
N GLU A 43 15.20 -9.75 6.90
CA GLU A 43 16.47 -9.49 6.22
C GLU A 43 16.62 -7.98 5.97
N ASP A 44 17.76 -7.41 6.37
CA ASP A 44 18.16 -6.08 5.94
C ASP A 44 18.70 -6.17 4.51
N ILE A 45 18.02 -5.54 3.56
CA ILE A 45 18.40 -5.52 2.15
C ILE A 45 18.86 -4.13 1.70
N THR A 46 19.11 -3.21 2.65
CA THR A 46 19.53 -1.83 2.37
C THR A 46 20.75 -1.76 1.46
N ASP A 47 21.69 -2.69 1.62
CA ASP A 47 22.93 -2.78 0.85
C ASP A 47 22.76 -3.17 -0.63
N LYS A 48 21.54 -3.55 -1.04
CA LYS A 48 21.22 -3.89 -2.44
C LYS A 48 21.04 -2.64 -3.31
N ASP A 49 20.89 -1.46 -2.71
CA ASP A 49 20.96 -0.18 -3.40
C ASP A 49 22.06 0.73 -2.80
N ASN A 50 22.54 1.70 -3.58
CA ASN A 50 23.62 2.59 -3.17
C ASN A 50 23.13 3.81 -2.38
N ILE A 51 21.82 4.00 -2.23
CA ILE A 51 21.24 5.19 -1.58
C ILE A 51 21.43 5.18 -0.05
N GLY A 52 21.43 4.00 0.58
CA GLY A 52 21.60 3.86 2.02
C GLY A 52 20.36 4.24 2.85
N ILE A 53 19.18 4.30 2.22
CA ILE A 53 17.89 4.43 2.93
C ILE A 53 17.42 3.04 3.36
N PRO A 54 17.05 2.84 4.65
CA PRO A 54 16.71 1.51 5.18
C PRO A 54 15.56 0.81 4.46
N VAL A 55 15.82 -0.43 4.03
CA VAL A 55 14.81 -1.33 3.45
C VAL A 55 15.00 -2.74 3.99
N TYR A 56 13.91 -3.33 4.48
CA TYR A 56 13.88 -4.70 4.98
C TYR A 56 12.97 -5.57 4.14
N SER A 57 13.22 -6.88 4.13
CA SER A 57 12.37 -7.88 3.50
C SER A 57 12.09 -9.02 4.47
N VAL A 58 10.94 -9.68 4.29
CA VAL A 58 10.60 -10.92 4.98
C VAL A 58 9.89 -11.85 4.02
N TYR A 59 10.30 -13.12 4.03
CA TYR A 59 9.75 -14.15 3.15
C TYR A 59 8.82 -15.10 3.91
N ARG A 60 7.67 -15.45 3.34
CA ARG A 60 6.78 -16.51 3.84
C ARG A 60 6.91 -17.75 2.97
N LYS A 61 7.29 -18.88 3.58
CA LYS A 61 7.55 -20.15 2.87
C LYS A 61 6.34 -20.72 2.13
N LYS A 62 5.15 -20.52 2.68
CA LYS A 62 3.89 -21.03 2.14
C LYS A 62 2.91 -19.87 2.02
N THR A 63 2.64 -19.45 0.80
CA THR A 63 1.58 -18.50 0.50
C THR A 63 0.50 -19.15 -0.35
N ALA A 64 -0.68 -18.57 -0.34
CA ALA A 64 -1.73 -18.93 -1.27
C ALA A 64 -1.21 -18.82 -2.72
N LYS A 65 -1.69 -19.71 -3.60
CA LYS A 65 -1.32 -19.70 -5.03
C LYS A 65 -1.45 -18.27 -5.59
N GLY A 66 -0.59 -17.86 -6.52
CA GLY A 66 -0.72 -16.57 -7.20
C GLY A 66 -0.38 -15.33 -6.36
N THR A 67 0.07 -15.48 -5.12
CA THR A 67 0.57 -14.38 -4.27
C THR A 67 2.09 -14.45 -4.14
N PHE A 68 2.72 -13.31 -3.83
CA PHE A 68 4.16 -13.24 -3.58
C PHE A 68 4.44 -13.53 -2.10
N GLY A 69 5.51 -14.28 -1.83
CA GLY A 69 5.94 -14.56 -0.46
C GLY A 69 6.80 -13.47 0.18
N ASN A 70 7.27 -12.48 -0.59
CA ASN A 70 8.16 -11.42 -0.08
C ASN A 70 7.35 -10.17 0.26
N TYR A 71 7.49 -9.73 1.51
CA TYR A 71 6.92 -8.48 2.02
C TYR A 71 8.06 -7.54 2.39
N ASN A 72 7.94 -6.27 2.01
CA ASN A 72 9.04 -5.32 2.10
C ASN A 72 8.65 -4.17 3.02
N GLY A 73 9.63 -3.68 3.77
CA GLY A 73 9.48 -2.58 4.70
C GLY A 73 10.36 -1.40 4.33
N LYS A 74 9.87 -0.21 4.64
CA LYS A 74 10.53 1.07 4.34
C LYS A 74 10.42 2.01 5.52
N GLY A 75 11.43 2.87 5.69
CA GLY A 75 11.45 3.82 6.80
C GLY A 75 12.65 4.75 6.76
N ALA A 76 12.57 5.84 7.52
CA ALA A 76 13.69 6.78 7.67
C ALA A 76 14.76 6.22 8.62
N THR A 77 14.42 5.25 9.47
CA THR A 77 15.34 4.53 10.35
C THR A 77 15.25 3.01 10.12
N PRO A 78 16.30 2.24 10.47
CA PRO A 78 16.28 0.78 10.39
C PRO A 78 15.11 0.15 11.15
N GLU A 79 14.82 0.62 12.36
CA GLU A 79 13.74 0.10 13.20
C GLU A 79 12.37 0.33 12.55
N GLN A 80 12.17 1.49 11.92
CA GLN A 80 10.94 1.79 11.20
C GLN A 80 10.79 0.91 9.95
N ALA A 81 11.85 0.73 9.17
CA ALA A 81 11.83 -0.13 7.99
C ALA A 81 11.59 -1.60 8.36
N MET A 82 12.25 -2.08 9.42
CA MET A 82 12.04 -3.44 9.94
C MET A 82 10.61 -3.63 10.45
N ALA A 83 10.06 -2.66 11.19
CA ALA A 83 8.68 -2.70 11.67
C ALA A 83 7.69 -2.68 10.50
N SER A 84 7.96 -1.88 9.46
CA SER A 84 7.14 -1.83 8.25
C SER A 84 7.09 -3.18 7.54
N ALA A 85 8.22 -3.89 7.40
CA ALA A 85 8.27 -5.21 6.76
C ALA A 85 7.47 -6.24 7.56
N ALA A 86 7.67 -6.26 8.88
CA ALA A 86 6.99 -7.18 9.77
C ALA A 86 5.47 -6.96 9.78
N MET A 87 5.04 -5.71 9.81
CA MET A 87 3.62 -5.33 9.87
C MET A 87 2.92 -5.54 8.52
N GLU A 88 3.59 -5.32 7.38
CA GLU A 88 3.07 -5.68 6.05
C GLU A 88 2.87 -7.20 5.94
N ALA A 89 3.82 -7.99 6.46
CA ALA A 89 3.72 -9.45 6.44
C ALA A 89 2.52 -9.96 7.25
N ILE A 90 2.29 -9.40 8.45
CA ILE A 90 1.13 -9.74 9.27
C ILE A 90 -0.16 -9.24 8.63
N GLU A 91 -0.18 -8.04 8.07
CA GLU A 91 -1.33 -7.51 7.31
C GLU A 91 -1.75 -8.49 6.21
N ARG A 92 -0.79 -8.95 5.41
CA ARG A 92 -1.04 -9.87 4.29
C ARG A 92 -1.47 -11.26 4.76
N TYR A 93 -0.94 -11.74 5.88
CA TYR A 93 -1.38 -12.97 6.53
C TYR A 93 -2.83 -12.86 7.01
N SER A 94 -3.17 -11.76 7.69
CA SER A 94 -4.50 -11.53 8.28
C SER A 94 -5.59 -11.20 7.27
N ALA A 95 -5.23 -10.91 6.02
CA ALA A 95 -6.19 -10.69 4.94
C ALA A 95 -6.64 -11.99 4.25
N GLU A 96 -5.97 -13.12 4.53
CA GLU A 96 -6.36 -14.42 3.97
C GLU A 96 -7.73 -14.84 4.53
N LEU A 97 -8.50 -15.57 3.73
CA LEU A 97 -9.72 -16.21 4.22
C LEU A 97 -9.35 -17.37 5.15
N HIS A 98 -9.90 -17.37 6.36
CA HIS A 98 -9.71 -18.39 7.39
C HIS A 98 -10.98 -19.24 7.59
N ASP A 99 -10.81 -20.44 8.14
CA ASP A 99 -11.94 -21.38 8.33
C ASP A 99 -13.04 -20.86 9.28
N GLU A 100 -12.72 -19.84 10.08
CA GLU A 100 -13.63 -19.18 11.02
C GLU A 100 -14.37 -17.98 10.41
N ASP A 101 -14.02 -17.57 9.18
CA ASP A 101 -14.71 -16.50 8.47
C ASP A 101 -16.09 -16.95 7.98
N GLU A 102 -17.09 -16.10 8.22
CA GLU A 102 -18.45 -16.34 7.76
C GLU A 102 -18.68 -15.68 6.39
N ILE A 103 -18.92 -16.53 5.38
CA ILE A 103 -19.30 -16.13 4.03
C ILE A 103 -20.71 -16.62 3.74
N VAL A 104 -21.55 -15.72 3.22
CA VAL A 104 -22.92 -16.01 2.80
C VAL A 104 -23.04 -15.79 1.29
N LEU A 105 -23.58 -16.78 0.58
CA LEU A 105 -23.92 -16.63 -0.84
C LEU A 105 -25.32 -16.05 -1.00
N GLY A 106 -25.46 -15.07 -1.89
CA GLY A 106 -26.77 -14.56 -2.29
C GLY A 106 -26.69 -13.50 -3.36
N THR A 107 -27.81 -13.31 -4.04
CA THR A 107 -28.02 -12.19 -4.97
C THR A 107 -28.08 -10.85 -4.24
N ILE A 108 -27.83 -9.77 -4.98
CA ILE A 108 -27.95 -8.38 -4.49
C ILE A 108 -29.31 -8.16 -3.81
N GLN A 109 -30.40 -8.60 -4.44
CA GLN A 109 -31.74 -8.42 -3.88
C GLN A 109 -31.93 -9.17 -2.56
N GLN A 110 -31.45 -10.41 -2.46
CA GLN A 110 -31.58 -11.20 -1.22
C GLN A 110 -30.82 -10.55 -0.06
N VAL A 111 -29.62 -10.02 -0.29
CA VAL A 111 -28.84 -9.36 0.76
C VAL A 111 -29.48 -8.02 1.14
N ARG A 112 -29.93 -7.24 0.16
CA ARG A 112 -30.66 -5.98 0.39
C ARG A 112 -31.89 -6.16 1.27
N ASP A 113 -32.62 -7.26 1.10
CA ASP A 113 -33.80 -7.60 1.90
C ASP A 113 -33.45 -7.97 3.36
N ASN A 114 -32.17 -8.27 3.66
CA ASN A 114 -31.71 -8.70 4.98
C ASN A 114 -30.86 -7.65 5.73
N GLY A 115 -30.59 -6.49 5.15
CA GLY A 115 -29.95 -5.38 5.86
C GLY A 115 -29.17 -4.41 4.96
N PRO A 116 -28.50 -3.42 5.58
CA PRO A 116 -27.59 -2.52 4.88
C PRO A 116 -26.48 -3.30 4.16
N MET A 117 -26.14 -2.87 2.94
CA MET A 117 -25.06 -3.45 2.16
C MET A 117 -24.34 -2.39 1.35
N ILE A 118 -23.10 -2.68 0.95
CA ILE A 118 -22.41 -1.93 -0.08
C ILE A 118 -22.99 -2.32 -1.44
N GLU A 119 -23.54 -1.35 -2.16
CA GLU A 119 -24.02 -1.57 -3.52
C GLU A 119 -22.82 -1.88 -4.43
N PRO A 120 -22.80 -3.02 -5.14
CA PRO A 120 -21.65 -3.41 -5.96
C PRO A 120 -21.24 -2.36 -7.01
N ASP A 121 -22.19 -1.58 -7.52
CA ASP A 121 -21.91 -0.51 -8.49
C ASP A 121 -21.04 0.62 -7.91
N ASP A 122 -21.06 0.84 -6.59
CA ASP A 122 -20.22 1.83 -5.91
C ASP A 122 -18.74 1.38 -5.86
N LEU A 123 -18.44 0.13 -6.20
CA LEU A 123 -17.08 -0.44 -6.21
C LEU A 123 -16.35 -0.28 -7.55
N ILE A 124 -16.91 0.50 -8.50
CA ILE A 124 -16.30 0.79 -9.81
C ILE A 124 -15.97 -0.52 -10.57
N LEU A 125 -17.02 -1.25 -10.91
CA LEU A 125 -16.88 -2.60 -11.47
C LEU A 125 -16.30 -2.60 -12.90
N PRO A 126 -15.50 -3.62 -13.26
CA PRO A 126 -15.12 -3.86 -14.64
C PRO A 126 -16.36 -4.13 -15.51
N ALA A 127 -16.46 -3.48 -16.67
CA ALA A 127 -17.66 -3.53 -17.51
C ALA A 127 -18.16 -4.94 -17.88
N ARG A 128 -17.27 -5.93 -17.94
CA ARG A 128 -17.61 -7.34 -18.24
C ARG A 128 -18.51 -8.00 -17.19
N VAL A 129 -18.49 -7.51 -15.95
CA VAL A 129 -19.21 -8.13 -14.81
C VAL A 129 -20.66 -7.63 -14.73
N MET A 130 -20.92 -6.41 -15.23
CA MET A 130 -22.22 -5.76 -15.11
C MET A 130 -23.37 -6.51 -15.81
N TYR A 131 -23.08 -7.34 -16.82
CA TYR A 131 -24.12 -7.99 -17.63
C TYR A 131 -24.99 -9.01 -16.87
N ASN A 132 -24.46 -9.66 -15.83
CA ASN A 132 -25.16 -10.72 -15.08
C ASN A 132 -25.27 -10.40 -13.57
N LEU A 133 -24.95 -9.18 -13.17
CA LEU A 133 -24.72 -8.82 -11.77
C LEU A 133 -25.94 -9.06 -10.87
N GLU A 134 -27.13 -8.63 -11.31
CA GLU A 134 -28.37 -8.71 -10.52
C GLU A 134 -28.82 -10.14 -10.19
N ALA A 135 -28.60 -11.07 -11.12
CA ALA A 135 -29.06 -12.46 -11.00
C ALA A 135 -27.98 -13.41 -10.47
N ALA A 136 -26.74 -12.94 -10.31
CA ALA A 136 -25.64 -13.76 -9.87
C ALA A 136 -25.60 -13.87 -8.34
N ASP A 137 -25.24 -15.06 -7.87
CA ASP A 137 -24.83 -15.22 -6.48
C ASP A 137 -23.45 -14.58 -6.28
N ILE A 138 -23.37 -13.71 -5.26
CA ILE A 138 -22.14 -13.09 -4.80
C ILE A 138 -21.86 -13.66 -3.41
N ALA A 139 -20.59 -13.82 -3.07
CA ALA A 139 -20.17 -14.10 -1.71
C ALA A 139 -20.09 -12.81 -0.90
N TRP A 140 -20.74 -12.80 0.26
CA TRP A 140 -20.83 -11.66 1.16
C TRP A 140 -20.25 -11.99 2.52
N THR A 141 -19.65 -11.00 3.15
CA THR A 141 -19.26 -11.01 4.56
C THR A 141 -19.72 -9.72 5.23
N THR A 142 -19.57 -9.61 6.55
CA THR A 142 -19.97 -8.42 7.29
C THR A 142 -18.78 -7.49 7.53
N GLY A 143 -19.00 -6.19 7.38
CA GLY A 143 -18.12 -5.13 7.84
C GLY A 143 -18.87 -4.12 8.71
N TYR A 144 -18.23 -2.99 9.02
CA TYR A 144 -18.84 -1.95 9.84
C TYR A 144 -18.65 -0.58 9.19
N ASP A 145 -19.75 0.09 8.90
CA ASP A 145 -19.76 1.48 8.43
C ASP A 145 -19.58 2.41 9.64
N LEU A 146 -18.41 3.05 9.72
CA LEU A 146 -18.07 3.97 10.79
C LEU A 146 -18.83 5.31 10.71
N ILE A 147 -19.31 5.70 9.53
CA ILE A 147 -20.05 6.95 9.31
C ILE A 147 -21.50 6.76 9.77
N GLN A 148 -22.12 5.65 9.36
CA GLN A 148 -23.50 5.34 9.72
C GLN A 148 -23.63 4.62 11.07
N GLY A 149 -22.52 4.08 11.59
CA GLY A 149 -22.47 3.39 12.88
C GLY A 149 -23.23 2.06 12.89
N GLN A 150 -23.16 1.30 11.79
CA GLN A 150 -23.89 0.05 11.64
C GLN A 150 -23.09 -1.04 10.92
N GLU A 151 -23.48 -2.29 11.14
CA GLU A 151 -22.97 -3.42 10.38
C GLU A 151 -23.53 -3.37 8.94
N VAL A 152 -22.69 -3.73 7.97
CA VAL A 152 -23.04 -3.70 6.54
C VAL A 152 -22.54 -4.97 5.87
N TRP A 153 -23.29 -5.49 4.89
CA TRP A 153 -22.82 -6.56 4.02
C TRP A 153 -21.87 -6.02 2.96
N ILE A 154 -20.75 -6.70 2.75
CA ILE A 154 -19.69 -6.34 1.79
C ILE A 154 -19.38 -7.56 0.93
N PRO A 155 -19.21 -7.42 -0.39
CA PRO A 155 -18.71 -8.52 -1.22
C PRO A 155 -17.37 -9.03 -0.69
N ALA A 156 -17.26 -10.35 -0.44
CA ALA A 156 -16.10 -10.99 0.16
C ALA A 156 -14.81 -10.75 -0.66
N CYS A 157 -14.95 -10.65 -1.99
CA CYS A 157 -13.84 -10.35 -2.89
C CYS A 157 -13.25 -8.93 -2.73
N ALA A 158 -13.94 -8.03 -2.02
CA ALA A 158 -13.47 -6.70 -1.65
C ALA A 158 -12.77 -6.66 -0.28
N VAL A 159 -12.83 -7.74 0.51
CA VAL A 159 -12.30 -7.81 1.87
C VAL A 159 -11.07 -8.71 1.94
N TYR A 160 -11.15 -9.92 1.38
CA TYR A 160 -10.10 -10.93 1.52
C TYR A 160 -9.07 -10.87 0.40
N TYR A 161 -7.82 -11.17 0.75
CA TYR A 161 -6.69 -11.25 -0.17
C TYR A 161 -5.81 -12.48 0.12
N PRO A 162 -5.57 -13.36 -0.88
CA PRO A 162 -6.27 -13.44 -2.14
C PRO A 162 -7.68 -14.03 -1.94
N TYR A 163 -8.64 -13.59 -2.75
CA TYR A 163 -9.97 -14.19 -2.80
C TYR A 163 -10.14 -15.06 -4.05
N TYR A 164 -10.53 -16.32 -3.83
CA TYR A 164 -10.83 -17.28 -4.90
C TYR A 164 -12.31 -17.62 -4.88
N PRO A 165 -13.07 -17.26 -5.94
CA PRO A 165 -14.49 -17.58 -5.99
C PRO A 165 -14.71 -19.10 -6.02
N ASP A 166 -15.75 -19.56 -5.35
CA ASP A 166 -16.22 -20.95 -5.32
C ASP A 166 -17.69 -21.03 -5.73
N GLY A 167 -17.91 -20.82 -7.03
CA GLY A 167 -19.25 -20.80 -7.63
C GLY A 167 -19.97 -19.45 -7.59
N ASP A 168 -19.45 -18.48 -6.85
CA ASP A 168 -19.92 -17.09 -6.84
C ASP A 168 -19.32 -16.24 -7.98
N LEU A 169 -19.98 -15.10 -8.25
CA LEU A 169 -19.49 -14.10 -9.18
C LEU A 169 -18.41 -13.22 -8.53
N GLN A 170 -17.17 -13.41 -8.97
CA GLN A 170 -16.08 -12.50 -8.62
C GLN A 170 -16.25 -11.14 -9.31
N LEU A 171 -16.57 -10.11 -8.52
CA LEU A 171 -16.81 -8.74 -9.00
C LEU A 171 -15.58 -8.08 -9.65
N PHE A 172 -14.41 -8.29 -9.06
CA PHE A 172 -13.13 -7.83 -9.60
C PHE A 172 -11.98 -8.68 -9.07
N ARG A 173 -10.80 -8.52 -9.68
CA ARG A 173 -9.61 -9.23 -9.23
C ARG A 173 -9.22 -8.69 -7.86
N PHE A 174 -8.95 -9.59 -6.92
CA PHE A 174 -8.46 -9.22 -5.59
C PHE A 174 -7.21 -8.33 -5.69
N HIS A 175 -7.12 -7.37 -4.77
CA HIS A 175 -6.01 -6.44 -4.63
C HIS A 175 -5.79 -6.14 -3.15
N THR A 176 -4.71 -5.43 -2.85
CA THR A 176 -4.32 -5.12 -1.48
C THR A 176 -4.74 -3.74 -1.00
N ASN A 177 -5.33 -2.92 -1.87
CA ASN A 177 -5.68 -1.53 -1.57
C ASN A 177 -6.55 -1.42 -0.32
N GLY A 178 -6.08 -0.65 0.67
CA GLY A 178 -6.82 -0.35 1.89
C GLY A 178 -6.69 -1.41 3.00
N ILE A 179 -5.99 -2.52 2.75
CA ILE A 179 -5.63 -3.47 3.79
C ILE A 179 -4.51 -2.84 4.61
N ALA A 180 -4.66 -2.85 5.94
CA ALA A 180 -3.66 -2.26 6.81
C ALA A 180 -3.59 -2.97 8.17
N SER A 181 -2.40 -2.99 8.75
CA SER A 181 -2.18 -3.35 10.15
C SER A 181 -1.76 -2.13 10.99
N GLY A 182 -1.86 -2.27 12.31
CA GLY A 182 -1.51 -1.21 13.26
C GLY A 182 -1.35 -1.76 14.68
N ASN A 183 -0.81 -0.94 15.58
CA ASN A 183 -0.70 -1.34 16.99
C ASN A 183 -2.05 -1.30 17.73
N THR A 184 -3.05 -0.65 17.12
CA THR A 184 -4.44 -0.55 17.56
C THR A 184 -5.35 -0.59 16.34
N ILE A 185 -6.63 -0.88 16.53
CA ILE A 185 -7.61 -0.92 15.43
C ILE A 185 -7.77 0.46 14.78
N GLU A 186 -7.73 1.54 15.57
CA GLU A 186 -7.83 2.91 15.08
C GLU A 186 -6.65 3.28 14.17
N GLU A 187 -5.45 2.77 14.47
CA GLU A 187 -4.29 2.97 13.59
C GLU A 187 -4.39 2.19 12.29
N ALA A 188 -4.87 0.94 12.34
CA ALA A 188 -5.07 0.13 11.16
C ALA A 188 -6.11 0.78 10.24
N ILE A 189 -7.27 1.18 10.79
CA ILE A 189 -8.33 1.90 10.07
C ILE A 189 -7.78 3.17 9.42
N LEU A 190 -7.11 4.04 10.19
CA LEU A 190 -6.58 5.30 9.66
C LEU A 190 -5.54 5.06 8.56
N HIS A 191 -4.71 4.01 8.70
CA HIS A 191 -3.71 3.68 7.70
C HIS A 191 -4.34 3.16 6.41
N GLY A 192 -5.32 2.25 6.51
CA GLY A 192 -6.09 1.76 5.37
C GLY A 192 -6.81 2.89 4.64
N MET A 193 -7.42 3.83 5.38
CA MET A 193 -8.04 5.02 4.80
C MET A 193 -7.04 5.88 4.02
N PHE A 194 -5.86 6.15 4.59
CA PHE A 194 -4.82 6.90 3.86
C PHE A 194 -4.37 6.19 2.60
N GLU A 195 -4.25 4.87 2.60
CA GLU A 195 -3.90 4.12 1.40
C GLU A 195 -4.98 4.23 0.31
N VAL A 196 -6.27 4.14 0.68
CA VAL A 196 -7.36 4.32 -0.28
C VAL A 196 -7.35 5.73 -0.88
N ILE A 197 -7.16 6.77 -0.05
CA ILE A 197 -7.02 8.16 -0.50
C ILE A 197 -5.80 8.33 -1.42
N GLU A 198 -4.68 7.67 -1.09
CA GLU A 198 -3.46 7.69 -1.91
C GLU A 198 -3.72 7.14 -3.31
N ARG A 199 -4.39 5.99 -3.40
CA ARG A 199 -4.69 5.34 -4.68
C ARG A 199 -5.74 6.08 -5.48
N ASP A 200 -6.71 6.71 -4.83
CA ASP A 200 -7.68 7.59 -5.47
C ASP A 200 -6.98 8.80 -6.13
N ALA A 201 -6.23 9.57 -5.33
CA ALA A 201 -5.49 10.74 -5.79
C ALA A 201 -4.49 10.40 -6.91
N TRP A 202 -3.76 9.29 -6.79
CA TRP A 202 -2.84 8.85 -7.84
C TRP A 202 -3.60 8.43 -9.11
N SER A 203 -4.72 7.72 -8.99
CA SER A 203 -5.53 7.32 -10.14
C SER A 203 -6.09 8.53 -10.90
N ILE A 204 -6.53 9.56 -10.18
CA ILE A 204 -6.97 10.83 -10.78
C ILE A 204 -5.82 11.50 -11.54
N ALA A 205 -4.64 11.60 -10.92
CA ALA A 205 -3.48 12.23 -11.56
C ALA A 205 -3.07 11.52 -12.87
N GLU A 206 -3.04 10.19 -12.86
CA GLU A 206 -2.75 9.37 -14.05
C GLU A 206 -3.84 9.48 -15.11
N ALA A 207 -5.12 9.43 -14.72
CA ALA A 207 -6.24 9.49 -15.66
C ALA A 207 -6.31 10.82 -16.42
N PHE A 208 -5.87 11.91 -15.79
CA PHE A 208 -5.87 13.25 -16.39
C PHE A 208 -4.49 13.72 -16.87
N ASP A 209 -3.44 12.91 -16.74
CA ASP A 209 -2.04 13.28 -17.04
C ASP A 209 -1.68 14.64 -16.39
N ARG A 210 -2.03 14.81 -15.11
CA ARG A 210 -1.93 16.10 -14.42
C ARG A 210 -1.65 15.98 -12.92
N THR A 211 -0.76 16.83 -12.43
CA THR A 211 -0.53 17.09 -10.99
C THR A 211 -0.91 18.53 -10.63
N ASN A 212 -1.00 18.84 -9.33
CA ASN A 212 -1.33 20.19 -8.86
C ASN A 212 -0.14 21.15 -8.96
N ALA A 213 1.03 20.69 -8.49
CA ALA A 213 2.26 21.48 -8.45
C ALA A 213 3.50 20.60 -8.28
N ASP A 214 4.66 21.18 -8.56
CA ASP A 214 5.95 20.66 -8.09
C ASP A 214 6.17 21.09 -6.64
N ILE A 215 6.73 20.19 -5.83
CA ILE A 215 7.03 20.45 -4.41
C ILE A 215 8.53 20.66 -4.25
N VAL A 216 8.89 21.72 -3.51
CA VAL A 216 10.26 21.98 -3.06
C VAL A 216 10.31 21.82 -1.54
N VAL A 217 11.31 21.11 -1.05
CA VAL A 217 11.58 20.96 0.39
C VAL A 217 12.69 21.95 0.75
N ASP A 218 12.31 23.04 1.40
CA ASP A 218 13.25 24.12 1.77
C ASP A 218 14.10 23.77 3.01
N ASP A 219 13.56 22.95 3.92
CA ASP A 219 14.24 22.54 5.14
C ASP A 219 15.10 21.28 4.88
N GLU A 220 16.39 21.48 4.63
CA GLU A 220 17.35 20.38 4.45
C GLU A 220 17.55 19.53 5.72
N ASP A 221 17.23 20.05 6.90
CA ASP A 221 17.36 19.33 8.17
C ASP A 221 16.11 18.50 8.51
N SER A 222 15.00 18.71 7.80
CA SER A 222 13.81 17.87 7.87
C SER A 222 14.10 16.43 7.42
N VAL A 223 13.23 15.48 7.81
CA VAL A 223 13.36 14.08 7.36
C VAL A 223 13.34 13.98 5.83
N PRO A 224 12.37 14.58 5.09
CA PRO A 224 12.41 14.61 3.63
C PRO A 224 13.67 15.26 3.06
N GLY A 225 14.14 16.38 3.64
CA GLY A 225 15.36 17.07 3.20
C GLY A 225 16.60 16.18 3.26
N LYS A 226 16.76 15.44 4.36
CA LYS A 226 17.84 14.46 4.54
C LYS A 226 17.76 13.31 3.55
N LEU A 227 16.57 12.76 3.31
CA LEU A 227 16.36 11.69 2.33
C LEU A 227 16.68 12.17 0.90
N LEU A 228 16.20 13.36 0.52
CA LEU A 228 16.52 13.98 -0.77
C LEU A 228 18.03 14.18 -0.95
N LYS A 229 18.72 14.61 0.10
CA LYS A 229 20.18 14.73 0.09
C LYS A 229 20.86 13.38 -0.15
N GLN A 230 20.40 12.30 0.48
CA GLN A 230 20.96 10.94 0.26
C GLN A 230 20.81 10.47 -1.19
N PHE A 231 19.66 10.71 -1.81
CA PHE A 231 19.46 10.42 -3.24
C PHE A 231 20.42 11.26 -4.11
N ARG A 232 20.45 12.58 -3.89
CA ARG A 232 21.29 13.52 -4.64
C ARG A 232 22.78 13.19 -4.55
N ASP A 233 23.28 12.90 -3.36
CA ASP A 233 24.68 12.54 -3.12
C ASP A 233 25.08 11.26 -3.88
N ASN A 234 24.11 10.42 -4.25
CA ASN A 234 24.28 9.18 -5.00
C ASN A 234 23.92 9.28 -6.48
N GLY A 235 23.73 10.49 -7.00
CA GLY A 235 23.44 10.73 -8.42
C GLY A 235 22.02 10.32 -8.84
N VAL A 236 21.07 10.35 -7.90
CA VAL A 236 19.64 10.16 -8.17
C VAL A 236 18.92 11.47 -7.88
N GLU A 237 18.31 12.04 -8.91
CA GLU A 237 17.42 13.19 -8.79
C GLU A 237 16.03 12.71 -8.39
N ILE A 238 15.34 13.47 -7.54
CA ILE A 238 13.95 13.19 -7.15
C ILE A 238 13.08 14.38 -7.54
N HIS A 239 11.96 14.12 -8.18
CA HIS A 239 10.92 15.12 -8.41
C HIS A 239 9.71 14.82 -7.53
N LEU A 240 9.33 15.80 -6.71
CA LEU A 240 8.15 15.70 -5.85
C LEU A 240 6.98 16.42 -6.49
N LYS A 241 5.81 15.77 -6.49
CA LYS A 241 4.57 16.28 -7.09
C LYS A 241 3.45 16.26 -6.06
N ASP A 242 2.67 17.34 -6.02
CA ASP A 242 1.43 17.38 -5.26
C ASP A 242 0.29 16.72 -6.05
N LEU A 243 -0.31 15.69 -5.45
CA LEU A 243 -1.44 14.93 -5.99
C LEU A 243 -2.71 15.12 -5.15
N THR A 244 -2.70 16.01 -4.16
CA THR A 244 -3.80 16.22 -3.22
C THR A 244 -5.13 16.38 -3.95
N SER A 245 -6.09 15.49 -3.65
CA SER A 245 -7.42 15.52 -4.26
C SER A 245 -8.34 16.53 -3.56
N ASP A 246 -9.62 16.55 -3.95
CA ASP A 246 -10.67 17.38 -3.36
C ASP A 246 -10.91 17.09 -1.86
N LEU A 247 -10.45 15.95 -1.37
CA LEU A 247 -10.46 15.61 0.06
C LEU A 247 -9.52 16.50 0.90
N GLY A 248 -8.56 17.20 0.27
CA GLY A 248 -7.64 18.12 0.96
C GLY A 248 -6.63 17.44 1.90
N ILE A 249 -6.44 16.13 1.76
CA ILE A 249 -5.45 15.35 2.52
C ILE A 249 -4.17 15.28 1.69
N PRO A 250 -3.01 15.73 2.23
CA PRO A 250 -1.76 15.73 1.50
C PRO A 250 -1.41 14.35 0.91
N THR A 251 -1.33 14.29 -0.41
CA THR A 251 -0.86 13.12 -1.17
C THR A 251 0.28 13.56 -2.07
N ILE A 252 1.46 12.98 -1.87
CA ILE A 252 2.70 13.38 -2.54
C ILE A 252 3.22 12.21 -3.35
N GLY A 253 3.47 12.44 -4.63
CA GLY A 253 4.23 11.53 -5.48
C GLY A 253 5.70 11.92 -5.55
N ALA A 254 6.59 10.93 -5.55
CA ALA A 254 8.03 11.09 -5.71
C ALA A 254 8.50 10.21 -6.87
N SER A 255 9.11 10.81 -7.88
CA SER A 255 9.72 10.08 -9.01
C SER A 255 11.24 10.12 -8.90
N SER A 256 11.90 8.99 -9.17
CA SER A 256 13.36 8.94 -9.23
C SER A 256 13.89 9.00 -10.65
N ASP A 257 14.92 9.82 -10.82
CA ASP A 257 15.73 9.88 -12.02
C ASP A 257 17.21 9.56 -11.70
N ASP A 258 17.62 8.33 -12.00
CA ASP A 258 18.99 7.86 -11.80
C ASP A 258 19.88 8.35 -12.96
N VAL A 259 20.28 9.62 -12.90
CA VAL A 259 21.11 10.28 -13.93
C VAL A 259 22.52 9.71 -14.02
N SER A 260 22.95 8.97 -12.99
CA SER A 260 24.25 8.30 -12.91
C SER A 260 24.28 7.03 -13.75
N THR A 261 23.39 6.09 -13.48
CA THR A 261 23.36 4.78 -14.18
C THR A 261 22.54 4.83 -15.47
N LYS A 262 21.56 5.75 -15.54
CA LYS A 262 20.56 5.82 -16.61
C LYS A 262 19.87 4.49 -16.85
N ASP A 263 19.62 3.74 -15.78
CA ASP A 263 18.87 2.50 -15.86
C ASP A 263 17.37 2.81 -16.00
N PRO A 264 16.72 2.45 -17.13
CA PRO A 264 15.29 2.70 -17.31
C PRO A 264 14.41 1.98 -16.26
N GLU A 265 14.92 0.93 -15.61
CA GLU A 265 14.18 0.20 -14.56
C GLU A 265 14.21 0.90 -13.20
N LEU A 266 15.12 1.87 -13.03
CA LEU A 266 15.26 2.69 -11.82
C LEU A 266 14.50 4.02 -11.89
N LEU A 267 13.68 4.20 -12.93
CA LEU A 267 12.67 5.26 -13.03
C LEU A 267 11.44 4.80 -12.23
N ASN A 268 11.51 4.94 -10.90
CA ASN A 268 10.50 4.48 -9.97
C ASN A 268 9.64 5.63 -9.48
N ILE A 269 8.42 5.30 -9.03
CA ILE A 269 7.51 6.22 -8.36
C ILE A 269 7.20 5.64 -6.98
N GLY A 270 7.21 6.50 -5.98
CA GLY A 270 6.63 6.25 -4.67
C GLY A 270 5.55 7.29 -4.39
N VAL A 271 4.50 6.90 -3.68
CA VAL A 271 3.41 7.81 -3.30
C VAL A 271 3.23 7.74 -1.79
N GLY A 272 2.85 8.85 -1.17
CA GLY A 272 2.62 8.90 0.26
C GLY A 272 1.47 9.82 0.61
N THR A 273 0.52 9.31 1.39
CA THR A 273 -0.60 10.10 1.95
C THR A 273 -0.54 10.18 3.47
N HIS A 274 -0.73 11.39 4.01
CA HIS A 274 -0.88 11.62 5.45
C HIS A 274 -1.47 13.01 5.73
N LEU A 275 -2.10 13.21 6.89
CA LEU A 275 -2.53 14.54 7.37
C LEU A 275 -1.37 15.53 7.60
N ASP A 276 -0.14 15.03 7.65
CA ASP A 276 1.08 15.80 7.83
C ASP A 276 1.89 15.68 6.54
N PRO A 277 2.07 16.78 5.78
CA PRO A 277 2.76 16.75 4.50
C PRO A 277 4.22 16.30 4.61
N VAL A 278 4.89 16.48 5.76
CA VAL A 278 6.25 16.00 5.99
C VAL A 278 6.28 14.47 6.03
N ILE A 279 5.26 13.86 6.63
CA ILE A 279 5.10 12.40 6.66
C ILE A 279 4.70 11.87 5.29
N ALA A 280 3.80 12.55 4.58
CA ALA A 280 3.43 12.20 3.20
C ALA A 280 4.67 12.16 2.28
N ALA A 281 5.51 13.20 2.33
CA ALA A 281 6.76 13.27 1.56
C ALA A 281 7.75 12.17 1.97
N THR A 282 7.91 11.92 3.28
CA THR A 282 8.78 10.87 3.81
C THR A 282 8.35 9.48 3.33
N ARG A 283 7.03 9.20 3.30
CA ARG A 283 6.48 7.95 2.78
C ARG A 283 6.77 7.78 1.28
N ALA A 284 6.53 8.82 0.49
CA ALA A 284 6.81 8.80 -0.94
C ALA A 284 8.30 8.53 -1.24
N LEU A 285 9.20 9.23 -0.55
CA LEU A 285 10.66 9.07 -0.70
C LEU A 285 11.15 7.68 -0.27
N THR A 286 10.67 7.17 0.85
CA THR A 286 11.04 5.82 1.33
C THR A 286 10.45 4.71 0.45
N GLU A 287 9.34 4.95 -0.24
CA GLU A 287 8.77 4.02 -1.22
C GLU A 287 9.55 3.98 -2.53
N VAL A 288 10.12 5.10 -2.97
CA VAL A 288 11.10 5.14 -4.05
C VAL A 288 12.31 4.27 -3.68
N ALA A 289 12.87 4.46 -2.48
CA ALA A 289 14.01 3.65 -2.02
C ALA A 289 13.68 2.16 -1.99
N GLN A 290 12.52 1.79 -1.42
CA GLN A 290 12.05 0.40 -1.41
C GLN A 290 11.92 -0.18 -2.82
N SER A 291 11.33 0.57 -3.75
CA SER A 291 11.16 0.12 -5.14
C SER A 291 12.49 -0.15 -5.83
N ARG A 292 13.46 0.76 -5.68
CA ARG A 292 14.81 0.58 -6.21
C ARG A 292 15.54 -0.60 -5.59
N THR A 293 15.53 -0.70 -4.26
CA THR A 293 16.22 -1.78 -3.54
C THR A 293 15.65 -3.15 -3.88
N THR A 294 14.31 -3.28 -3.91
CA THR A 294 13.66 -4.55 -4.26
C THR A 294 13.87 -4.93 -5.72
N HIS A 295 13.98 -3.95 -6.62
CA HIS A 295 14.37 -4.16 -8.00
C HIS A 295 15.81 -4.72 -8.10
N LYS A 296 16.78 -4.06 -7.48
CA LYS A 296 18.19 -4.49 -7.47
C LYS A 296 18.42 -5.81 -6.75
N HIS A 297 17.62 -6.13 -5.74
CA HIS A 297 17.65 -7.43 -5.06
C HIS A 297 17.12 -8.58 -5.95
N GLY A 298 16.35 -8.27 -7.00
CA GLY A 298 15.77 -9.28 -7.90
C GLY A 298 14.47 -9.90 -7.39
N LEU A 299 13.83 -9.32 -6.36
CA LEU A 299 12.58 -9.84 -5.79
C LEU A 299 11.34 -9.48 -6.61
N LYS A 300 11.39 -8.40 -7.40
CA LYS A 300 10.30 -7.95 -8.27
C LYS A 300 10.70 -8.08 -9.73
N VAL A 301 10.37 -9.20 -10.37
CA VAL A 301 10.65 -9.36 -11.81
C VAL A 301 9.44 -9.95 -12.52
N ASN A 302 8.62 -9.07 -13.11
CA ASN A 302 7.86 -9.45 -14.29
C ASN A 302 8.82 -9.38 -15.49
N ALA A 303 9.38 -10.54 -15.87
CA ALA A 303 10.43 -10.62 -16.89
C ALA A 303 10.04 -9.97 -18.24
N ASN A 304 8.75 -9.96 -18.58
CA ASN A 304 8.26 -9.32 -19.79
C ASN A 304 8.30 -7.79 -19.68
N LEU A 305 7.91 -7.23 -18.53
CA LEU A 305 7.93 -5.79 -18.31
C LEU A 305 9.38 -5.26 -18.27
N VAL A 306 10.28 -6.00 -17.63
CA VAL A 306 11.73 -5.71 -17.60
C VAL A 306 12.30 -5.66 -19.01
N LYS A 307 11.98 -6.67 -19.83
CA LYS A 307 12.44 -6.73 -21.21
C LYS A 307 11.96 -5.52 -22.02
N VAL A 308 10.67 -5.19 -21.96
CA VAL A 308 10.10 -4.04 -22.68
C VAL A 308 10.73 -2.72 -22.22
N THR A 309 10.93 -2.54 -20.92
CA THR A 309 11.52 -1.33 -20.32
C THR A 309 12.96 -1.14 -20.80
N LYS A 310 13.75 -2.22 -20.81
CA LYS A 310 15.12 -2.23 -21.35
C LYS A 310 15.16 -1.95 -22.85
N GLU A 311 14.24 -2.51 -23.63
CA GLU A 311 14.15 -2.29 -25.09
C GLU A 311 13.76 -0.85 -25.44
N MET A 312 12.90 -0.21 -24.65
CA MET A 312 12.54 1.19 -24.84
C MET A 312 13.71 2.14 -24.54
N GLY A 313 14.52 1.82 -23.52
CA GLY A 313 15.65 2.63 -23.09
C GLY A 313 15.24 3.85 -22.25
N TYR A 314 16.21 4.38 -21.52
CA TYR A 314 16.04 5.42 -20.51
C TYR A 314 15.31 6.68 -21.00
N GLU A 315 15.79 7.31 -22.08
CA GLU A 315 15.21 8.55 -22.60
C GLU A 315 13.74 8.37 -23.05
N ARG A 316 13.41 7.20 -23.59
CA ARG A 316 12.04 6.91 -24.04
C ARG A 316 11.09 6.64 -22.87
N ILE A 317 11.54 5.92 -21.85
CA ILE A 317 10.74 5.68 -20.64
C ILE A 317 10.47 7.02 -19.93
N LYS A 318 11.51 7.86 -19.78
CA LYS A 318 11.36 9.21 -19.23
C LYS A 318 10.37 10.06 -20.04
N ALA A 319 10.43 10.01 -21.37
CA ALA A 319 9.50 10.76 -22.22
C ALA A 319 8.04 10.26 -22.15
N VAL A 320 7.83 8.95 -21.94
CA VAL A 320 6.49 8.36 -21.77
C VAL A 320 5.91 8.70 -20.40
N ASN A 321 6.75 8.75 -19.36
CA ASN A 321 6.35 9.09 -17.99
C ASN A 321 6.50 10.59 -17.70
N ARG A 322 6.23 11.47 -18.67
CA ARG A 322 6.48 12.93 -18.57
C ARG A 322 5.77 13.65 -17.42
N LEU A 323 4.73 13.04 -16.85
CA LEU A 323 4.03 13.54 -15.67
C LEU A 323 4.97 13.60 -14.46
N TRP A 324 5.88 12.63 -14.41
CA TRP A 324 6.76 12.31 -13.30
C TRP A 324 8.16 12.89 -13.47
#